data_AF-A0A164LUM7-F1
#
_entry.id   AF-A0A164LUM7-F1
#
_cell.length_a   1.000
_cell.length_b   1.000
_cell.length_c   1.000
_cell.angle_alpha   90.00
_cell.angle_beta   90.00
_cell.angle_gamma   90.00
#
_symmetry.space_group_name_H-M   'P 1'
#
loop_
_entity.id
_entity.type
_entity.pdbx_description
1 polymer ?
#
loop_
_entity_poly.entity_id
_entity_poly.type
_entity_poly.pdbx_seq_one_letter_code
_entity_poly.pdbx_strand_id
1 'polypeptide(L)'
;MSAPRRSTTPGEQPTHLHLTGPVTDRDATRIDHALTGVLHRHHLDGVDTRVRVTALPGPDRPLLVQAVLGPGYAIRTQIAAPADFAARVAARRLDTHLTRQSGPALRPWPDAARPRIDHTGPTRPITRHKRYRLLTGSPGLAAYRMDALDYDALLFTDTDTGDDALVYRAGPHRVRLARAHLLHPPHQTAVAMTMNPHPTPIFTDTEAARRLCRYGLPLLFYTGPADTRARLLYRRYDGDLGLVTAAG
;
A
#
# COMPACT_ATOMS: atom_id res chain seq x y z
N MET A 1 -6.43 -21.88 20.94
CA MET A 1 -7.38 -21.23 20.02
C MET A 1 -8.27 -20.30 20.84
N SER A 2 -7.92 -19.01 20.93
CA SER A 2 -8.73 -18.02 21.66
C SER A 2 -9.63 -17.29 20.67
N ALA A 3 -10.93 -17.35 20.93
CA ALA A 3 -11.95 -16.65 20.15
C ALA A 3 -11.75 -15.12 20.24
N PRO A 4 -12.13 -14.36 19.19
CA PRO A 4 -12.11 -12.91 19.25
C PRO A 4 -13.16 -12.42 20.25
N ARG A 5 -12.74 -11.66 21.27
CA ARG A 5 -13.66 -10.97 22.18
C ARG A 5 -14.33 -9.83 21.40
N ARG A 6 -15.64 -9.91 21.22
CA ARG A 6 -16.50 -8.79 20.85
C ARG A 6 -17.09 -8.22 22.13
N SER A 7 -16.66 -7.04 22.54
CA SER A 7 -17.44 -6.19 23.45
C SER A 7 -18.23 -5.22 22.58
N THR A 8 -19.56 -5.30 22.67
CA THR A 8 -20.47 -4.42 21.90
C THR A 8 -21.32 -3.69 22.91
N THR A 9 -21.10 -2.38 23.02
CA THR A 9 -21.99 -1.46 23.73
C THR A 9 -22.96 -0.88 22.69
N PRO A 10 -24.27 -0.78 22.94
CA PRO A 10 -25.22 -0.28 21.94
C PRO A 10 -25.09 1.24 21.80
N GLY A 11 -24.88 1.73 20.58
CA GLY A 11 -24.95 3.16 20.24
C GLY A 11 -23.69 3.76 19.62
N GLU A 12 -22.59 3.03 19.54
CA GLU A 12 -21.31 3.53 19.04
C GLU A 12 -20.60 2.39 18.29
N GLN A 13 -20.39 2.53 16.97
CA GLN A 13 -19.23 2.03 16.22
C GLN A 13 -19.50 1.95 14.70
N PRO A 14 -18.54 2.43 13.90
CA PRO A 14 -18.22 1.80 12.63
C PRO A 14 -16.75 1.37 12.51
N THR A 15 -15.94 1.51 13.58
CA THR A 15 -14.52 1.13 13.57
C THR A 15 -14.34 -0.33 14.00
N HIS A 16 -14.03 -1.21 13.04
CA HIS A 16 -13.67 -2.59 13.31
C HIS A 16 -12.15 -2.73 13.53
N LEU A 17 -11.74 -2.84 14.80
CA LEU A 17 -10.34 -3.04 15.19
C LEU A 17 -9.95 -4.54 15.18
N HIS A 18 -8.89 -4.86 14.45
CA HIS A 18 -8.29 -6.19 14.36
C HIS A 18 -6.84 -6.17 14.83
N LEU A 19 -6.53 -6.97 15.85
CA LEU A 19 -5.19 -7.08 16.41
C LEU A 19 -4.49 -8.36 15.90
N THR A 20 -3.18 -8.30 15.69
CA THR A 20 -2.36 -9.46 15.31
C THR A 20 -1.02 -9.41 16.04
N GLY A 21 -0.66 -10.49 16.74
CA GLY A 21 0.56 -10.55 17.56
C GLY A 21 0.40 -9.85 18.91
N PRO A 22 1.51 -9.67 19.66
CA PRO A 22 1.49 -9.08 21.01
C PRO A 22 1.27 -7.57 20.97
N VAL A 23 0.01 -7.15 20.87
CA VAL A 23 -0.42 -5.74 20.99
C VAL A 23 -1.08 -5.57 22.36
N THR A 24 -0.68 -4.56 23.13
CA THR A 24 -1.29 -4.30 24.45
C THR A 24 -2.66 -3.65 24.31
N ASP A 25 -3.56 -3.89 25.28
CA ASP A 25 -4.87 -3.23 25.32
C ASP A 25 -4.74 -1.70 25.39
N ARG A 26 -3.69 -1.21 26.07
CA ARG A 26 -3.36 0.21 26.16
C ARG A 26 -3.03 0.81 24.79
N ASP A 27 -2.20 0.13 24.00
CA ASP A 27 -1.83 0.60 22.66
C ASP A 27 -3.01 0.53 21.71
N ALA A 28 -3.78 -0.56 21.76
CA ALA A 28 -5.00 -0.72 20.98
C ALA A 28 -6.00 0.42 21.25
N THR A 29 -6.28 0.72 22.52
CA THR A 29 -7.18 1.80 22.94
C THR A 29 -6.67 3.16 22.49
N ARG A 30 -5.37 3.44 22.65
CA ARG A 30 -4.75 4.70 22.20
C ARG A 30 -4.87 4.89 20.70
N ILE A 31 -4.61 3.85 19.91
CA ILE A 31 -4.70 3.89 18.45
C ILE A 31 -6.15 4.12 18.03
N ASP A 32 -7.09 3.36 18.58
CA ASP A 32 -8.51 3.48 18.27
C ASP A 32 -9.03 4.89 18.57
N HIS A 33 -8.82 5.38 19.80
CA HIS A 33 -9.21 6.73 20.20
C HIS A 33 -8.59 7.82 19.32
N ALA A 34 -7.30 7.69 18.98
CA ALA A 34 -6.62 8.67 18.14
C ALA A 34 -7.16 8.68 16.70
N LEU A 35 -7.50 7.53 16.13
CA LEU A 35 -8.08 7.45 14.78
C LEU A 35 -9.54 7.92 14.76
N THR A 36 -10.36 7.52 15.74
CA THR A 36 -11.74 8.01 15.91
C THR A 36 -11.76 9.54 16.06
N GLY A 37 -10.85 10.12 16.84
CA GLY A 37 -10.73 11.58 16.94
C GLY A 37 -10.37 12.27 15.63
N VAL A 38 -9.66 11.61 14.71
CA VAL A 38 -9.44 12.14 13.35
C VAL A 38 -10.71 12.03 12.51
N LEU A 39 -11.40 10.89 12.54
CA LEU A 39 -12.64 10.69 11.79
C LEU A 39 -13.70 11.74 12.18
N HIS A 40 -13.84 12.00 13.48
CA HIS A 40 -14.75 13.00 14.00
C HIS A 40 -14.44 14.42 13.46
N ARG A 41 -13.16 14.82 13.48
CA ARG A 41 -12.72 16.13 12.95
C ARG A 41 -13.00 16.29 11.45
N HIS A 42 -13.03 15.20 10.69
CA HIS A 42 -13.35 15.19 9.26
C HIS A 42 -14.83 14.87 8.98
N HIS A 43 -15.67 14.80 10.01
CA HIS A 43 -17.10 14.45 9.91
C HIS A 43 -17.37 13.08 9.26
N LEU A 44 -16.55 12.08 9.58
CA LEU A 44 -16.60 10.72 9.02
C LEU A 44 -17.03 9.66 10.05
N ASP A 45 -17.72 10.06 11.12
CA ASP A 45 -18.11 9.18 12.25
C ASP A 45 -18.98 7.99 11.85
N GLY A 46 -19.69 8.05 10.72
CA GLY A 46 -20.55 6.98 10.20
C GLY A 46 -19.93 6.09 9.12
N VAL A 47 -18.66 6.32 8.76
CA VAL A 47 -18.02 5.61 7.64
C VAL A 47 -17.46 4.25 8.09
N ASP A 48 -17.78 3.18 7.35
CA ASP A 48 -17.18 1.85 7.55
C ASP A 48 -15.66 1.97 7.57
N THR A 49 -15.08 1.70 8.73
CA THR A 49 -13.65 1.85 8.97
C THR A 49 -13.13 0.55 9.57
N ARG A 50 -12.06 0.02 8.97
CA ARG A 50 -11.35 -1.14 9.54
C ARG A 50 -9.94 -0.74 9.90
N VAL A 51 -9.59 -0.96 11.15
CA VAL A 51 -8.25 -0.72 11.66
C VAL A 51 -7.62 -2.07 11.91
N ARG A 52 -6.43 -2.29 11.36
CA ARG A 52 -5.61 -3.46 11.66
C ARG A 52 -4.33 -3.00 12.32
N VAL A 53 -4.06 -3.53 13.51
CA VAL A 53 -2.81 -3.31 14.25
C VAL A 53 -2.07 -4.63 14.33
N THR A 54 -0.84 -4.66 13.83
CA THR A 54 0.00 -5.86 13.82
C THR A 54 1.32 -5.56 14.50
N ALA A 55 1.68 -6.30 15.54
CA ALA A 55 3.01 -6.24 16.13
C ALA A 55 4.01 -6.90 15.18
N LEU A 56 5.01 -6.14 14.73
CA LEU A 56 6.06 -6.62 13.84
C LEU A 56 7.23 -7.20 14.64
N PRO A 57 7.97 -8.17 14.06
CA PRO A 57 9.24 -8.60 14.62
C PRO A 57 10.29 -7.49 14.51
N GLY A 58 11.16 -7.37 15.51
CA GLY A 58 12.28 -6.41 15.51
C GLY A 58 12.54 -5.76 16.87
N PRO A 59 13.62 -4.96 16.98
CA PRO A 59 13.86 -4.13 18.16
C PRO A 59 12.69 -3.16 18.36
N ASP A 60 12.36 -2.84 19.61
CA ASP A 60 11.27 -1.94 20.01
C ASP A 60 9.85 -2.37 19.57
N ARG A 61 9.71 -3.57 18.99
CA ARG A 61 8.44 -4.21 18.59
C ARG A 61 7.46 -3.24 17.92
N PRO A 62 7.80 -2.68 16.75
CA PRO A 62 6.98 -1.66 16.11
C PRO A 62 5.60 -2.20 15.78
N LEU A 63 4.60 -1.31 15.86
CA LEU A 63 3.24 -1.59 15.47
C LEU A 63 3.01 -1.11 14.03
N LEU A 64 2.57 -2.04 13.19
CA LEU A 64 2.02 -1.75 11.88
C LEU A 64 0.54 -1.41 12.03
N VAL A 65 0.19 -0.13 11.90
CA VAL A 65 -1.20 0.34 11.94
C VAL A 65 -1.66 0.59 10.51
N GLN A 66 -2.74 -0.07 10.12
CA GLN A 66 -3.42 0.15 8.85
C GLN A 66 -4.86 0.57 9.11
N ALA A 67 -5.27 1.72 8.60
CA ALA A 67 -6.66 2.12 8.56
C ALA A 67 -7.16 2.03 7.12
N VAL A 68 -8.32 1.43 6.91
CA VAL A 68 -9.04 1.44 5.62
C VAL A 68 -10.44 1.95 5.84
N LEU A 69 -10.94 2.80 4.96
CA LEU A 69 -12.19 3.52 5.14
C LEU A 69 -12.88 3.84 3.82
N GLY A 70 -14.19 4.03 3.90
CA GLY A 70 -15.05 4.37 2.79
C GLY A 70 -15.56 3.15 1.99
N PRO A 71 -16.50 3.38 1.05
CA PRO A 71 -17.10 2.32 0.26
C PRO A 71 -16.03 1.55 -0.52
N GLY A 72 -16.04 0.22 -0.38
CA GLY A 72 -15.05 -0.66 -1.01
C GLY A 72 -13.60 -0.39 -0.59
N TYR A 73 -13.36 0.21 0.58
CA TYR A 73 -12.02 0.60 1.07
C TYR A 73 -11.30 1.54 0.11
N ALA A 74 -11.99 2.60 -0.29
CA ALA A 74 -11.47 3.59 -1.23
C ALA A 74 -10.24 4.34 -0.72
N ILE A 75 -10.12 4.49 0.61
CA ILE A 75 -9.01 5.15 1.26
C ILE A 75 -8.31 4.17 2.19
N ARG A 76 -6.98 4.22 2.19
CA ARG A 76 -6.15 3.45 3.09
C ARG A 76 -4.98 4.30 3.57
N THR A 77 -4.58 4.11 4.81
CA THR A 77 -3.30 4.60 5.33
C THR A 77 -2.58 3.47 6.06
N GLN A 78 -1.24 3.49 6.03
CA GLN A 78 -0.41 2.54 6.72
C GLN A 78 0.86 3.18 7.28
N ILE A 79 1.16 2.89 8.55
CA ILE A 79 2.42 3.25 9.22
C ILE A 79 3.00 2.05 9.93
N ALA A 80 4.32 2.07 10.10
CA ALA A 80 5.03 1.25 11.08
C ALA A 80 5.82 2.20 11.98
N ALA A 81 5.60 2.11 13.29
CA ALA A 81 6.25 2.98 14.29
C ALA A 81 6.42 2.23 15.62
N PRO A 82 7.36 2.64 16.48
CA PRO A 82 7.43 2.12 17.86
C PRO A 82 6.09 2.28 18.57
N ALA A 83 5.75 1.33 19.45
CA ALA A 83 4.42 1.26 20.09
C ALA A 83 4.02 2.58 20.77
N ASP A 84 4.95 3.21 21.50
CA ASP A 84 4.75 4.49 22.20
C ASP A 84 4.35 5.66 21.27
N PHE A 85 4.66 5.56 19.98
CA PHE A 85 4.40 6.59 18.99
C PHE A 85 3.33 6.20 17.97
N ALA A 86 2.93 4.92 17.91
CA ALA A 86 2.06 4.38 16.88
C ALA A 86 0.73 5.14 16.76
N ALA A 87 0.05 5.43 17.87
CA ALA A 87 -1.22 6.15 17.87
C ALA A 87 -1.08 7.56 17.27
N ARG A 88 -0.08 8.33 17.71
CA ARG A 88 0.16 9.70 17.25
C ARG A 88 0.55 9.74 15.76
N VAL A 89 1.42 8.83 15.34
CA VAL A 89 1.90 8.74 13.95
C VAL A 89 0.75 8.29 13.02
N ALA A 90 -0.06 7.33 13.45
CA ALA A 90 -1.23 6.87 12.69
C ALA A 90 -2.27 7.99 12.52
N ALA A 91 -2.61 8.69 13.61
CA ALA A 91 -3.55 9.82 13.57
C ALA A 91 -3.05 10.94 12.65
N ARG A 92 -1.78 11.36 12.79
CA ARG A 92 -1.19 12.38 11.91
C ARG A 92 -1.22 11.97 10.45
N ARG A 93 -0.90 10.71 10.13
CA ARG A 93 -0.94 10.23 8.74
C ARG A 93 -2.36 10.27 8.19
N LEU A 94 -3.34 9.77 8.94
CA LEU A 94 -4.74 9.78 8.52
C LEU A 94 -5.22 11.21 8.29
N ASP A 95 -4.98 12.11 9.24
CA ASP A 95 -5.39 13.52 9.17
C ASP A 95 -4.82 14.23 7.94
N THR A 96 -3.51 14.07 7.72
CA THR A 96 -2.85 14.65 6.54
C THR A 96 -3.37 14.02 5.25
N HIS A 97 -3.71 12.73 5.27
CA HIS A 97 -4.23 12.03 4.11
C HIS A 97 -5.63 12.51 3.73
N LEU A 98 -6.54 12.61 4.69
CA LEU A 98 -7.91 13.10 4.47
C LEU A 98 -7.93 14.57 4.02
N THR A 99 -7.10 15.41 4.65
CA THR A 99 -6.96 16.82 4.24
C THR A 99 -6.53 16.93 2.77
N ARG A 100 -5.58 16.09 2.33
CA ARG A 100 -5.11 16.09 0.93
C ARG A 100 -6.12 15.55 -0.06
N GLN A 101 -6.97 14.60 0.32
CA GLN A 101 -8.01 14.07 -0.58
C GLN A 101 -9.00 15.15 -1.03
N SER A 102 -9.06 16.27 -0.32
CA SER A 102 -9.86 17.44 -0.72
C SER A 102 -9.19 18.30 -1.81
N GLY A 103 -7.97 17.96 -2.27
CA GLY A 103 -7.22 18.71 -3.26
C GLY A 103 -6.52 17.83 -4.31
N PRO A 104 -5.96 18.43 -5.38
CA PRO A 104 -5.40 17.69 -6.51
C PRO A 104 -3.99 17.11 -6.25
N ALA A 105 -3.39 17.39 -5.10
CA ALA A 105 -1.99 17.11 -4.83
C ALA A 105 -1.76 15.69 -4.30
N LEU A 106 -0.88 14.95 -4.98
CA LEU A 106 -0.39 13.65 -4.47
C LEU A 106 0.48 13.83 -3.23
N ARG A 107 0.55 12.79 -2.39
CA ARG A 107 1.41 12.78 -1.21
C ARG A 107 2.89 13.02 -1.56
N PRO A 108 3.65 13.69 -0.67
CA PRO A 108 5.09 13.85 -0.85
C PRO A 108 5.82 12.51 -0.99
N TRP A 109 6.90 12.53 -1.77
CA TRP A 109 7.84 11.41 -1.91
C TRP A 109 9.28 11.96 -2.03
N PRO A 110 10.27 11.36 -1.35
CA PRO A 110 10.15 10.24 -0.41
C PRO A 110 9.36 10.59 0.86
N ASP A 111 8.64 9.61 1.39
CA ASP A 111 7.86 9.75 2.63
C ASP A 111 8.76 9.45 3.83
N ALA A 112 9.22 10.48 4.52
CA ALA A 112 10.14 10.34 5.67
C ALA A 112 9.53 9.57 6.84
N ALA A 113 8.20 9.45 6.92
CA ALA A 113 7.53 8.70 7.97
C ALA A 113 7.40 7.20 7.64
N ARG A 114 7.79 6.76 6.43
CA ARG A 114 7.74 5.36 6.02
C ARG A 114 9.10 4.71 6.23
N PRO A 115 9.20 3.65 7.05
CA PRO A 115 10.44 2.91 7.20
C PRO A 115 10.92 2.36 5.86
N ARG A 116 12.24 2.41 5.66
CA ARG A 116 12.89 1.79 4.51
C ARG A 116 12.77 0.27 4.60
N ILE A 117 12.17 -0.31 3.57
CA ILE A 117 12.06 -1.77 3.42
C ILE A 117 13.01 -2.28 2.33
N ASP A 118 13.69 -1.38 1.61
CA ASP A 118 14.77 -1.63 0.67
C ASP A 118 16.05 -2.05 1.41
N HIS A 119 16.41 -3.34 1.33
CA HIS A 119 17.63 -3.87 1.91
C HIS A 119 18.12 -5.09 1.13
N THR A 120 19.43 -5.20 0.92
CA THR A 120 20.05 -6.39 0.32
C THR A 120 19.98 -7.57 1.28
N GLY A 121 19.85 -8.79 0.78
CA GLY A 121 19.85 -9.98 1.63
C GLY A 121 19.59 -11.29 0.89
N PRO A 122 19.51 -12.42 1.61
CA PRO A 122 19.14 -13.70 1.03
C PRO A 122 17.73 -13.65 0.43
N THR A 123 17.44 -14.59 -0.48
CA THR A 123 16.12 -14.67 -1.11
C THR A 123 15.06 -14.96 -0.04
N ARG A 124 14.02 -14.11 -0.01
CA ARG A 124 12.89 -14.25 0.91
C ARG A 124 11.72 -14.97 0.22
N PRO A 125 10.94 -15.77 0.95
CA PRO A 125 9.81 -16.48 0.37
C PRO A 125 8.68 -15.53 -0.02
N ILE A 126 7.92 -15.90 -1.05
CA ILE A 126 6.66 -15.25 -1.39
C ILE A 126 5.56 -15.91 -0.55
N THR A 127 5.18 -15.27 0.55
CA THR A 127 4.20 -15.83 1.49
C THR A 127 2.79 -15.30 1.26
N ARG A 128 2.65 -14.27 0.41
CA ARG A 128 1.34 -13.69 0.10
C ARG A 128 1.13 -13.54 -1.41
N HIS A 129 0.12 -14.21 -1.90
CA HIS A 129 -0.37 -14.05 -3.27
C HIS A 129 -1.68 -13.27 -3.27
N LYS A 130 -1.75 -12.24 -4.12
CA LYS A 130 -2.95 -11.42 -4.33
C LYS A 130 -3.30 -11.45 -5.80
N ARG A 131 -4.40 -12.11 -6.14
CA ARG A 131 -4.96 -12.11 -7.49
C ARG A 131 -6.14 -11.15 -7.52
N TYR A 132 -6.06 -10.10 -8.33
CA TYR A 132 -7.11 -9.07 -8.40
C TYR A 132 -7.49 -8.74 -9.83
N ARG A 133 -8.78 -8.47 -10.05
CA ARG A 133 -9.19 -7.72 -11.24
C ARG A 133 -8.55 -6.34 -11.15
N LEU A 134 -7.73 -6.02 -12.14
CA LEU A 134 -7.01 -4.75 -12.16
C LEU A 134 -7.99 -3.59 -12.35
N LEU A 135 -7.63 -2.43 -11.79
CA LEU A 135 -8.24 -1.17 -12.19
C LEU A 135 -8.00 -1.00 -13.70
N THR A 136 -9.04 -0.72 -14.48
CA THR A 136 -8.90 -0.26 -15.86
C THR A 136 -9.03 1.24 -15.87
N GLY A 137 -8.01 1.96 -16.35
CA GLY A 137 -8.05 3.42 -16.38
C GLY A 137 -6.77 4.06 -16.89
N SER A 138 -6.76 5.39 -16.95
CA SER A 138 -5.59 6.15 -17.38
C SER A 138 -4.47 6.12 -16.33
N PRO A 139 -3.20 6.37 -16.72
CA PRO A 139 -2.09 6.47 -15.77
C PRO A 139 -2.33 7.52 -14.67
N GLY A 140 -3.00 8.63 -14.99
CA GLY A 140 -3.37 9.66 -14.02
C GLY A 140 -4.35 9.14 -12.95
N LEU A 141 -5.41 8.43 -13.36
CA LEU A 141 -6.36 7.82 -12.42
C LEU A 141 -5.68 6.75 -11.56
N ALA A 142 -4.81 5.94 -12.16
CA ALA A 142 -4.02 4.96 -11.43
C ALA A 142 -3.12 5.62 -10.38
N ALA A 143 -2.49 6.77 -10.70
CA ALA A 143 -1.66 7.51 -9.76
C ALA A 143 -2.47 8.08 -8.58
N TYR A 144 -3.67 8.62 -8.83
CA TYR A 144 -4.60 9.03 -7.78
C TYR A 144 -5.04 7.86 -6.90
N ARG A 145 -5.37 6.71 -7.51
CA ARG A 145 -5.77 5.52 -6.77
C ARG A 145 -4.62 4.94 -5.95
N MET A 146 -3.41 4.94 -6.48
CA MET A 146 -2.19 4.55 -5.77
C MET A 146 -1.98 5.43 -4.53
N ASP A 147 -2.19 6.74 -4.67
CA ASP A 147 -2.11 7.69 -3.56
C ASP A 147 -3.19 7.44 -2.50
N ALA A 148 -4.45 7.37 -2.91
CA ALA A 148 -5.60 7.15 -2.01
C ALA A 148 -5.46 5.86 -1.18
N LEU A 149 -4.88 4.82 -1.76
CA LEU A 149 -4.62 3.53 -1.11
C LEU A 149 -3.31 3.48 -0.30
N ASP A 150 -2.58 4.59 -0.28
CA ASP A 150 -1.29 4.74 0.39
C ASP A 150 -0.24 3.69 -0.06
N TYR A 151 -0.28 3.39 -1.36
CA TYR A 151 0.66 2.46 -2.00
C TYR A 151 1.86 3.21 -2.58
N ASP A 152 2.98 2.50 -2.67
CA ASP A 152 4.16 2.97 -3.42
C ASP A 152 4.13 2.50 -4.88
N ALA A 153 3.25 1.55 -5.21
CA ALA A 153 3.01 1.11 -6.57
C ALA A 153 1.61 0.52 -6.73
N LEU A 154 1.03 0.69 -7.92
CA LEU A 154 -0.28 0.15 -8.28
C LEU A 154 -0.22 -0.47 -9.68
N LEU A 155 -0.51 -1.77 -9.74
CA LEU A 155 -0.71 -2.51 -10.99
C LEU A 155 -2.12 -2.25 -11.51
N PHE A 156 -2.23 -1.91 -12.79
CA PHE A 156 -3.49 -1.54 -13.46
C PHE A 156 -3.47 -1.94 -14.94
N THR A 157 -4.62 -1.91 -15.61
CA THR A 157 -4.72 -2.03 -17.07
C THR A 157 -4.88 -0.62 -17.64
N ASP A 158 -3.94 -0.24 -18.50
CA ASP A 158 -3.85 1.10 -19.07
C ASP A 158 -4.84 1.27 -20.23
N THR A 159 -5.73 2.24 -20.14
CA THR A 159 -6.70 2.51 -21.22
C THR A 159 -6.07 3.09 -22.48
N ASP A 160 -4.89 3.69 -22.38
CA ASP A 160 -4.21 4.29 -23.54
C ASP A 160 -3.67 3.20 -24.48
N THR A 161 -3.28 2.05 -23.94
CA THR A 161 -2.62 0.97 -24.69
C THR A 161 -3.34 -0.37 -24.61
N GLY A 162 -4.27 -0.56 -23.67
CA GLY A 162 -4.88 -1.84 -23.33
C GLY A 162 -3.96 -2.80 -22.58
N ASP A 163 -2.73 -2.37 -22.26
CA ASP A 163 -1.68 -3.21 -21.69
C ASP A 163 -1.66 -3.15 -20.15
N ASP A 164 -1.08 -4.16 -19.51
CA ASP A 164 -0.84 -4.09 -18.07
C ASP A 164 0.31 -3.11 -17.78
N ALA A 165 0.10 -2.27 -16.77
CA ALA A 165 1.00 -1.18 -16.45
C ALA A 165 1.14 -0.99 -14.93
N LEU A 166 2.22 -0.33 -14.55
CA LEU A 166 2.54 0.01 -13.18
C LEU A 166 2.77 1.51 -13.04
N VAL A 167 2.00 2.17 -12.18
CA VAL A 167 2.42 3.46 -11.61
C VAL A 167 3.13 3.20 -10.30
N TYR A 168 4.25 3.87 -10.05
CA TYR A 168 5.02 3.69 -8.82
C TYR A 168 5.78 4.95 -8.41
N ARG A 169 6.15 5.04 -7.13
CA ARG A 169 6.86 6.18 -6.57
C ARG A 169 8.34 6.12 -6.89
N ALA A 170 8.80 7.05 -7.72
CA ALA A 170 10.20 7.21 -8.07
C ALA A 170 10.45 8.51 -8.84
N GLY A 171 11.72 8.89 -8.98
CA GLY A 171 12.15 9.99 -9.85
C GLY A 171 11.73 11.39 -9.38
N PRO A 172 12.07 12.42 -10.17
CA PRO A 172 11.89 13.83 -9.80
C PRO A 172 10.43 14.25 -9.71
N HIS A 173 9.55 13.66 -10.55
CA HIS A 173 8.11 13.92 -10.52
C HIS A 173 7.34 13.04 -9.53
N ARG A 174 8.05 12.26 -8.69
CA ARG A 174 7.49 11.42 -7.60
C ARG A 174 6.62 10.26 -8.06
N VAL A 175 6.26 10.19 -9.34
CA VAL A 175 5.51 9.12 -9.97
C VAL A 175 6.21 8.73 -11.27
N ARG A 176 6.33 7.42 -11.49
CA ARG A 176 6.79 6.81 -12.73
C ARG A 176 5.77 5.82 -13.27
N LEU A 177 5.70 5.72 -14.59
CA LEU A 177 4.91 4.74 -15.33
C LEU A 177 5.83 3.68 -15.94
N ALA A 178 5.49 2.42 -15.83
CA ALA A 178 6.06 1.33 -16.62
C ALA A 178 4.92 0.56 -17.30
N ARG A 179 5.11 0.17 -18.56
CA ARG A 179 4.16 -0.66 -19.32
C ARG A 179 4.81 -2.02 -19.58
N ALA A 180 4.01 -3.09 -19.57
CA ALA A 180 4.54 -4.44 -19.74
C ALA A 180 5.19 -4.63 -21.11
N HIS A 181 4.55 -4.13 -22.16
CA HIS A 181 4.96 -4.33 -23.56
C HIS A 181 4.97 -3.03 -24.38
N LEU A 182 3.89 -2.24 -24.33
CA LEU A 182 3.71 -1.10 -25.23
C LEU A 182 4.29 0.19 -24.63
N LEU A 183 5.55 0.51 -24.95
CA LEU A 183 6.32 1.63 -24.37
C LEU A 183 5.97 3.03 -24.94
N HIS A 184 4.73 3.26 -25.36
CA HIS A 184 4.29 4.59 -25.79
C HIS A 184 4.31 5.56 -24.60
N PRO A 185 4.60 6.86 -24.79
CA PRO A 185 4.33 7.86 -23.76
C PRO A 185 2.85 7.85 -23.35
N PRO A 186 2.52 8.22 -22.10
CA PRO A 186 1.11 8.39 -21.71
C PRO A 186 0.49 9.57 -22.45
N HIS A 187 -0.80 9.48 -22.78
CA HIS A 187 -1.55 10.66 -23.21
C HIS A 187 -1.61 11.67 -22.06
N GLN A 188 -1.76 12.95 -22.39
CA GLN A 188 -1.65 14.07 -21.44
C GLN A 188 -2.32 13.78 -20.09
N THR A 189 -1.51 13.70 -19.03
CA THR A 189 -1.97 13.40 -17.67
C THR A 189 -2.00 14.66 -16.82
N ALA A 190 -3.04 14.83 -15.98
CA ALA A 190 -3.07 15.89 -14.96
C ALA A 190 -1.97 15.70 -13.88
N VAL A 191 -1.51 14.47 -13.70
CA VAL A 191 -0.42 14.12 -12.79
C VAL A 191 0.89 14.13 -13.57
N ALA A 192 1.86 14.96 -13.16
CA ALA A 192 3.22 14.91 -13.70
C ALA A 192 3.88 13.57 -13.36
N MET A 193 4.42 12.88 -14.36
CA MET A 193 5.10 11.59 -14.20
C MET A 193 6.17 11.38 -15.27
N THR A 194 7.17 10.54 -14.99
CA THR A 194 8.10 10.06 -16.02
C THR A 194 7.79 8.63 -16.43
N MET A 195 8.15 8.24 -17.64
CA MET A 195 8.02 6.85 -18.08
C MET A 195 9.34 6.07 -17.86
N ASN A 196 9.24 4.79 -17.58
CA ASN A 196 10.35 3.85 -17.73
C ASN A 196 10.44 3.41 -19.19
N PRO A 197 11.47 3.79 -19.94
CA PRO A 197 11.58 3.46 -21.37
C PRO A 197 12.14 2.06 -21.62
N HIS A 198 12.38 1.26 -20.58
CA HIS A 198 12.94 -0.08 -20.72
C HIS A 198 11.82 -1.13 -20.77
N PRO A 199 11.96 -2.16 -21.63
CA PRO A 199 11.07 -3.30 -21.63
C PRO A 199 10.95 -3.91 -20.23
N THR A 200 9.75 -4.36 -19.89
CA THR A 200 9.53 -5.07 -18.63
C THR A 200 10.24 -6.43 -18.71
N PRO A 201 11.08 -6.79 -17.73
CA PRO A 201 11.82 -8.04 -17.78
C PRO A 201 10.86 -9.24 -17.65
N ILE A 202 11.20 -10.34 -18.31
CA ILE A 202 10.50 -11.62 -18.18
C ILE A 202 11.24 -12.42 -17.10
N PHE A 203 10.52 -12.82 -16.04
CA PHE A 203 11.07 -13.62 -14.96
C PHE A 203 10.06 -14.65 -14.46
N THR A 204 10.56 -15.79 -13.98
CA THR A 204 9.82 -16.61 -13.02
C THR A 204 9.72 -15.89 -11.67
N ASP A 205 8.71 -16.23 -10.86
CA ASP A 205 8.53 -15.64 -9.52
C ASP A 205 9.78 -15.81 -8.64
N THR A 206 10.48 -16.95 -8.78
CA THR A 206 11.72 -17.25 -8.06
C THR A 206 12.89 -16.36 -8.52
N GLU A 207 13.04 -16.12 -9.83
CA GLU A 207 14.07 -15.22 -10.35
C GLU A 207 13.81 -13.77 -9.94
N ALA A 208 12.54 -13.36 -10.00
CA ALA A 208 12.10 -12.05 -9.54
C ALA A 208 12.42 -11.85 -8.05
N ALA A 209 12.13 -12.84 -7.20
CA ALA A 209 12.46 -12.82 -5.78
C ALA A 209 13.97 -12.73 -5.52
N ARG A 210 14.78 -13.55 -6.21
CA ARG A 210 16.25 -13.49 -6.13
C ARG A 210 16.77 -12.10 -6.50
N ARG A 211 16.27 -11.52 -7.59
CA ARG A 211 16.70 -10.20 -8.07
C ARG A 211 16.33 -9.09 -7.09
N LEU A 212 15.09 -9.09 -6.61
CA LEU A 212 14.59 -8.12 -5.63
C LEU A 212 15.40 -8.17 -4.32
N CYS A 213 15.72 -9.36 -3.83
CA CYS A 213 16.54 -9.55 -2.62
C CYS A 213 18.00 -9.16 -2.82
N ARG A 214 18.62 -9.60 -3.93
CA ARG A 214 20.03 -9.34 -4.25
C ARG A 214 20.34 -7.85 -4.38
N TYR A 215 19.49 -7.09 -5.05
CA TYR A 215 19.70 -5.67 -5.31
C TYR A 215 18.99 -4.74 -4.31
N GLY A 216 18.38 -5.30 -3.26
CA GLY A 216 17.70 -4.51 -2.24
C GLY A 216 16.52 -3.69 -2.76
N LEU A 217 15.86 -4.14 -3.83
CA LEU A 217 14.76 -3.39 -4.44
C LEU A 217 13.52 -3.41 -3.51
N PRO A 218 12.77 -2.31 -3.37
CA PRO A 218 11.53 -2.30 -2.59
C PRO A 218 10.40 -3.08 -3.30
N LEU A 219 10.44 -3.07 -4.64
CA LEU A 219 9.48 -3.74 -5.52
C LEU A 219 10.14 -4.11 -6.85
N LEU A 220 9.51 -5.02 -7.59
CA LEU A 220 9.92 -5.44 -8.93
C LEU A 220 8.68 -5.67 -9.80
N PHE A 221 8.67 -5.04 -10.97
CA PHE A 221 7.69 -5.22 -12.03
C PHE A 221 8.30 -6.14 -13.10
N TYR A 222 7.57 -7.18 -13.49
CA TYR A 222 8.02 -8.17 -14.47
C TYR A 222 6.81 -8.85 -15.12
N THR A 223 7.01 -9.53 -16.25
CA THR A 223 6.01 -10.40 -16.87
C THR A 223 6.37 -11.86 -16.66
N GLY A 224 5.36 -12.72 -16.59
CA GLY A 224 5.54 -14.17 -16.48
C GLY A 224 5.92 -14.80 -17.82
N PRO A 225 6.80 -15.81 -17.85
CA PRO A 225 7.17 -16.49 -19.10
C PRO A 225 6.03 -17.29 -19.72
N ALA A 226 5.00 -17.65 -18.92
CA ALA A 226 3.91 -18.54 -19.35
C ALA A 226 2.66 -17.79 -19.85
N ASP A 227 2.40 -16.58 -19.36
CA ASP A 227 1.12 -15.89 -19.58
C ASP A 227 1.29 -14.45 -20.08
N THR A 228 2.52 -13.94 -20.17
CA THR A 228 2.85 -12.53 -20.49
C THR A 228 2.16 -11.50 -19.59
N ARG A 229 1.40 -11.94 -18.58
CA ARG A 229 0.67 -11.06 -17.67
C ARG A 229 1.66 -10.39 -16.74
N ALA A 230 1.40 -9.13 -16.44
CA ALA A 230 2.30 -8.39 -15.59
C ALA A 230 2.10 -8.73 -14.12
N ARG A 231 3.20 -8.70 -13.38
CA ARG A 231 3.31 -9.11 -11.98
C ARG A 231 4.05 -8.04 -11.19
N LEU A 232 3.55 -7.76 -9.99
CA LEU A 232 4.20 -6.87 -9.05
C LEU A 232 4.64 -7.65 -7.82
N LEU A 233 5.94 -7.83 -7.67
CA LEU A 233 6.55 -8.35 -6.45
C LEU A 233 6.96 -7.19 -5.55
N TYR A 234 6.69 -7.27 -4.25
CA TYR A 234 7.01 -6.20 -3.31
C TYR A 234 7.39 -6.76 -1.95
N ARG A 235 8.14 -5.96 -1.18
CA ARG A 235 8.50 -6.29 0.20
C ARG A 235 7.37 -5.99 1.16
N ARG A 236 7.20 -6.87 2.14
CA ARG A 236 6.26 -6.70 3.23
C ARG A 236 7.00 -6.29 4.49
N TYR A 237 6.26 -5.68 5.42
CA TYR A 237 6.80 -5.26 6.73
C TYR A 237 7.16 -6.43 7.66
N ASP A 238 6.72 -7.65 7.37
CA ASP A 238 7.13 -8.86 8.09
C ASP A 238 8.43 -9.48 7.54
N GLY A 239 9.04 -8.88 6.52
CA GLY A 239 10.31 -9.31 5.93
C GLY A 239 10.16 -10.32 4.78
N ASP A 240 8.96 -10.80 4.50
CA ASP A 240 8.70 -11.69 3.36
C ASP A 240 8.22 -10.91 2.13
N LEU A 241 7.99 -11.63 1.03
CA LEU A 241 7.56 -11.05 -0.23
C LEU A 241 6.06 -11.25 -0.45
N GLY A 242 5.44 -10.24 -1.06
CA GLY A 242 4.09 -10.33 -1.58
C GLY A 242 4.10 -10.23 -3.10
N LEU A 243 3.23 -11.00 -3.74
CA LEU A 243 3.02 -11.00 -5.18
C LEU A 243 1.60 -10.52 -5.49
N VAL A 244 1.49 -9.59 -6.44
CA VAL A 244 0.22 -9.18 -7.05
C VAL A 244 0.21 -9.62 -8.51
N THR A 245 -0.87 -10.31 -8.90
CA THR A 245 -1.13 -10.72 -10.28
C THR A 245 -2.53 -10.29 -10.71
N ALA A 246 -2.70 -10.08 -12.01
CA ALA A 246 -4.02 -9.87 -12.58
C ALA A 246 -4.90 -11.13 -12.45
N ALA A 247 -6.18 -10.94 -12.16
CA ALA A 247 -7.23 -11.91 -12.37
C ALA A 247 -7.77 -11.70 -13.79
N GLY A 248 -7.76 -12.76 -14.61
CA GLY A 248 -7.91 -12.68 -16.05
C GLY A 248 -6.72 -13.35 -16.68
#